data_AF-A0A6G1RN29-F1
#
_entry.id   AF-A0A6G1RN29-F1
#
_cell.length_a   1.000
_cell.length_b   1.000
_cell.length_c   1.000
_cell.angle_alpha   90.00
_cell.angle_beta   90.00
_cell.angle_gamma   90.00
#
_symmetry.space_group_name_H-M   'P 1'
#
loop_
_entity.id
_entity.type
_entity.pdbx_description
1 polymer ?
#
loop_
_entity_poly.entity_id
_entity_poly.type
_entity_poly.pdbx_seq_one_letter_code
_entity_poly.pdbx_strand_id
1 'polypeptide(L)'
;PPKKDLEDGEVPQHAGKKGKLSEHLKYCDSILKEMLSKKHAAYAWPFYKPVDAEALELHDYHDIIKHPMDLSTVKKKMDSREYQDAQGFAADIRLMFSNCYKYNPP
;
A
#
# COMPACT_ATOMS: atom_id res chain seq x y z
N PRO A 1 -45.58 -23.37 18.06
CA PRO A 1 -44.95 -22.02 18.06
C PRO A 1 -43.43 -22.14 17.90
N PRO A 2 -42.82 -21.45 16.93
CA PRO A 2 -41.54 -21.87 16.34
C PRO A 2 -40.33 -21.49 17.18
N LYS A 3 -39.27 -22.27 16.96
CA LYS A 3 -37.91 -22.13 17.48
C LYS A 3 -37.25 -20.87 16.90
N LYS A 4 -36.55 -20.10 17.74
CA LYS A 4 -35.52 -19.13 17.32
C LYS A 4 -34.18 -19.74 17.70
N ASP A 5 -33.65 -20.57 16.81
CA ASP A 5 -32.26 -20.99 16.88
C ASP A 5 -31.42 -19.95 16.13
N LEU A 6 -30.35 -19.50 16.78
CA LEU A 6 -29.45 -18.46 16.32
C LEU A 6 -28.77 -18.86 15.01
N GLU A 7 -28.86 -18.02 13.98
CA GLU A 7 -27.98 -18.10 12.82
C GLU A 7 -26.62 -17.51 13.18
N ASP A 8 -25.63 -18.38 13.34
CA ASP A 8 -24.22 -18.02 13.22
C ASP A 8 -23.98 -17.52 11.79
N GLY A 9 -23.67 -16.23 11.67
CA GLY A 9 -23.26 -15.63 10.42
C GLY A 9 -21.89 -16.15 10.00
N GLU A 10 -21.87 -17.23 9.22
CA GLU A 10 -20.68 -17.63 8.48
C GLU A 10 -20.34 -16.54 7.45
N VAL A 11 -19.31 -15.75 7.74
CA VAL A 11 -18.65 -14.91 6.74
C VAL A 11 -17.92 -15.86 5.78
N PRO A 12 -18.23 -15.89 4.46
CA PRO A 12 -17.48 -16.72 3.54
C PRO A 12 -16.07 -16.15 3.39
N GLN A 13 -15.11 -16.74 4.10
CA GLN A 13 -13.69 -16.60 3.76
C GLN A 13 -13.46 -17.35 2.44
N HIS A 14 -13.72 -16.68 1.32
CA HIS A 14 -13.14 -17.09 0.05
C HIS A 14 -11.63 -16.76 0.08
N ALA A 15 -10.87 -17.57 0.81
CA ALA A 15 -9.45 -17.74 0.58
C ALA A 15 -9.27 -18.52 -0.73
N GLY A 16 -9.64 -17.89 -1.85
CA GLY A 16 -9.26 -18.35 -3.17
C GLY A 16 -7.73 -18.41 -3.22
N LYS A 17 -7.18 -19.52 -3.74
CA LYS A 17 -5.74 -19.66 -3.98
C LYS A 17 -5.25 -18.41 -4.71
N LYS A 18 -4.42 -17.59 -4.04
CA LYS A 18 -3.85 -16.38 -4.64
C LYS A 18 -3.17 -16.77 -5.96
N GLY A 19 -3.66 -16.21 -7.06
CA GLY A 19 -3.11 -16.45 -8.39
C GLY A 19 -1.62 -16.08 -8.47
N LYS A 20 -0.91 -16.69 -9.42
CA LYS A 20 0.46 -16.28 -9.75
C LYS A 20 0.43 -14.84 -10.27
N LEU A 21 1.47 -14.06 -9.96
CA LEU A 21 1.66 -12.73 -10.56
C LEU A 21 1.84 -12.85 -12.08
N SER A 22 1.31 -11.89 -12.82
CA SER A 22 1.63 -11.69 -14.23
C SER A 22 3.12 -11.32 -14.38
N GLU A 23 3.69 -11.51 -15.57
CA GLU A 23 5.10 -11.15 -15.83
C GLU A 23 5.37 -9.67 -15.53
N HIS A 24 4.48 -8.77 -15.96
CA HIS A 24 4.62 -7.34 -15.65
C HIS A 24 4.65 -7.05 -14.15
N LEU A 25 3.79 -7.72 -13.37
CA LEU A 25 3.78 -7.54 -11.91
C LEU A 25 5.01 -8.15 -11.22
N LYS A 26 5.64 -9.19 -11.79
CA LYS A 26 6.94 -9.68 -11.29
C LYS A 26 8.05 -8.66 -11.49
N TYR A 27 8.04 -7.93 -12.60
CA TYR A 27 8.96 -6.81 -12.80
C TYR A 27 8.69 -5.67 -11.81
N CYS A 28 7.42 -5.31 -11.57
CA CYS A 28 7.05 -4.34 -10.54
C CYS A 28 7.51 -4.77 -9.14
N ASP A 29 7.34 -6.04 -8.78
CA ASP A 29 7.81 -6.60 -7.51
C ASP A 29 9.35 -6.54 -7.38
N SER A 30 10.07 -6.76 -8.48
CA SER A 30 11.53 -6.61 -8.52
C SER A 30 11.96 -5.15 -8.30
N ILE A 31 11.27 -4.20 -8.92
CA ILE A 31 11.50 -2.76 -8.70
C ILE A 31 11.22 -2.39 -7.25
N LEU A 32 10.11 -2.86 -6.68
CA LEU A 32 9.76 -2.61 -5.28
C LEU A 32 10.82 -3.15 -4.32
N LYS A 33 11.34 -4.35 -4.56
CA LYS A 33 12.44 -4.94 -3.79
C LYS A 33 13.72 -4.11 -3.89
N GLU A 34 14.05 -3.62 -5.09
CA GLU A 34 15.19 -2.72 -5.30
C GLU A 34 15.00 -1.42 -4.49
N MET A 35 13.83 -0.78 -4.58
CA MET A 35 13.52 0.46 -3.83
C MET A 35 13.64 0.30 -2.30
N LEU A 36 13.30 -0.88 -1.78
CA LEU A 36 13.42 -1.23 -0.36
C LEU A 36 14.81 -1.71 0.06
N SER A 37 15.74 -1.85 -0.89
CA SER A 37 17.08 -2.38 -0.60
C SER A 37 17.97 -1.36 0.11
N LYS A 38 19.03 -1.86 0.76
CA LYS A 38 20.02 -1.02 1.45
C LYS A 38 20.68 0.02 0.55
N LYS A 39 20.73 -0.22 -0.75
CA LYS A 39 21.29 0.70 -1.76
C LYS A 39 20.60 2.06 -1.74
N HIS A 40 19.30 2.09 -1.45
CA HIS A 40 18.49 3.31 -1.46
C HIS A 40 18.18 3.83 -0.04
N ALA A 41 18.55 3.09 1.00
CA ALA A 41 18.19 3.41 2.39
C ALA A 41 18.67 4.79 2.87
N ALA A 42 19.74 5.32 2.29
CA ALA A 42 20.25 6.65 2.64
C ALA A 42 19.24 7.78 2.39
N TYR A 43 18.27 7.59 1.50
CA TYR A 43 17.27 8.62 1.13
C TYR A 43 15.84 8.09 1.04
N ALA A 44 15.64 6.78 0.89
CA ALA A 44 14.32 6.19 0.73
C ALA A 44 13.63 5.88 2.08
N TRP A 45 14.36 5.94 3.21
CA TRP A 45 13.81 5.57 4.52
C TRP A 45 12.51 6.29 4.92
N PRO A 46 12.26 7.58 4.56
CA PRO A 46 10.99 8.23 4.89
C PRO A 46 9.79 7.63 4.16
N PHE A 47 10.02 6.90 3.07
CA PHE A 47 8.98 6.27 2.25
C PHE A 47 8.72 4.82 2.64
N TYR A 48 9.46 4.26 3.60
CA TYR A 48 9.36 2.84 3.96
C TYR A 48 8.09 2.50 4.75
N LYS A 49 7.52 3.49 5.43
CA LYS A 49 6.35 3.38 6.28
C LYS A 49 5.39 4.54 6.02
N PRO A 50 4.10 4.40 6.40
CA PRO A 50 3.18 5.53 6.36
C PRO A 50 3.76 6.71 7.14
N VAL A 51 3.50 7.93 6.67
CA VAL A 51 3.85 9.14 7.41
C VAL A 51 3.09 9.15 8.73
N ASP A 52 3.82 9.15 9.84
CA ASP A 52 3.27 9.29 11.17
C ASP A 52 3.13 10.79 11.48
N ALA A 53 2.01 11.38 11.04
CA ALA A 53 1.78 12.81 11.15
C ALA A 53 1.72 13.29 12.61
N GLU A 54 1.25 12.44 13.53
CA GLU A 54 1.19 12.77 14.96
C GLU A 54 2.61 12.80 15.56
N ALA A 55 3.40 11.75 15.33
CA ALA A 55 4.77 11.70 15.85
C ALA A 55 5.69 12.77 15.26
N LEU A 56 5.39 13.27 14.06
CA LEU A 56 6.13 14.33 13.38
C LEU A 56 5.54 15.73 13.60
N GLU A 57 4.47 15.86 14.40
CA GLU A 57 3.77 17.12 14.68
C GLU A 57 3.27 17.86 13.41
N LEU A 58 2.90 17.08 12.39
CA LEU A 58 2.39 17.58 11.10
C LEU A 58 0.87 17.74 11.14
N HIS A 59 0.41 18.77 11.85
CA HIS A 59 -1.02 18.97 12.14
C HIS A 59 -1.93 19.12 10.92
N ASP A 60 -1.40 19.53 9.77
CA ASP A 60 -2.13 19.76 8.53
C ASP A 60 -1.96 18.62 7.50
N TYR A 61 -1.21 17.56 7.83
CA TYR A 61 -0.84 16.54 6.85
C TYR A 61 -2.06 15.85 6.22
N HIS A 62 -3.01 15.41 7.04
CA HIS A 62 -4.23 14.75 6.54
C HIS A 62 -5.26 15.72 5.95
N ASP A 63 -5.09 17.03 6.19
CA ASP A 63 -5.86 18.07 5.53
C ASP A 63 -5.37 18.31 4.11
N ILE A 64 -4.07 18.17 3.85
CA ILE A 64 -3.45 18.36 2.53
C ILE A 64 -3.39 17.05 1.73
N ILE A 65 -2.97 15.96 2.38
CA ILE A 65 -2.76 14.64 1.78
C ILE A 65 -3.97 13.75 2.04
N LYS A 66 -4.80 13.59 1.00
CA LYS A 66 -6.06 12.84 1.06
C LYS A 66 -5.90 11.34 0.85
N HIS A 67 -4.84 10.92 0.18
CA HIS A 67 -4.56 9.52 -0.10
C HIS A 67 -3.10 9.21 0.24
N PRO A 68 -2.76 9.03 1.55
CA PRO A 68 -1.41 8.63 1.94
C PRO A 68 -0.98 7.32 1.27
N MET A 69 0.30 7.22 0.94
CA MET A 69 0.88 6.03 0.34
C MET A 69 2.35 5.90 0.73
N ASP A 70 2.82 4.67 0.91
CA ASP A 70 4.17 4.32 1.30
C ASP A 70 4.57 2.93 0.76
N LEU A 71 5.86 2.61 0.77
CA LEU A 71 6.37 1.38 0.20
C LEU A 71 5.93 0.11 0.97
N SER A 72 5.64 0.19 2.26
CA SER A 72 5.09 -0.96 2.99
C SER A 72 3.63 -1.23 2.63
N THR A 73 2.84 -0.19 2.38
CA THR A 73 1.48 -0.32 1.84
C THR A 73 1.50 -0.88 0.43
N VAL A 74 2.35 -0.35 -0.46
CA VAL A 74 2.53 -0.89 -1.83
C VAL A 74 2.94 -2.36 -1.79
N LYS A 75 3.86 -2.73 -0.89
CA LYS A 75 4.27 -4.13 -0.68
C LYS A 75 3.12 -5.01 -0.23
N LYS A 76 2.31 -4.54 0.73
CA LYS A 76 1.13 -5.27 1.20
C LYS A 76 0.16 -5.54 0.03
N LYS A 77 -0.12 -4.53 -0.80
CA LYS A 77 -0.97 -4.63 -2.00
C LYS A 77 -0.41 -5.61 -3.05
N MET A 78 0.90 -5.62 -3.25
CA MET A 78 1.57 -6.59 -4.14
C MET A 78 1.42 -8.03 -3.62
N ASP A 79 1.67 -8.25 -2.33
CA ASP A 79 1.60 -9.56 -1.67
C ASP A 79 0.16 -10.10 -1.52
N SER A 80 -0.82 -9.20 -1.41
CA SER A 80 -2.25 -9.53 -1.38
C SER A 80 -2.86 -9.77 -2.75
N ARG A 81 -2.14 -9.47 -3.85
CA ARG A 81 -2.63 -9.53 -5.23
C ARG A 81 -3.73 -8.51 -5.52
N GLU A 82 -3.66 -7.34 -4.89
CA GLU A 82 -4.60 -6.23 -5.12
C GLU A 82 -4.33 -5.50 -6.44
N TYR A 83 -3.09 -5.54 -6.96
CA TYR A 83 -2.79 -4.98 -8.27
C TYR A 83 -3.24 -5.93 -9.39
N GLN A 84 -4.14 -5.44 -10.24
CA GLN A 84 -4.58 -6.14 -11.44
C GLN A 84 -3.50 -6.09 -12.53
N ASP A 85 -2.78 -4.97 -12.62
CA ASP A 85 -1.76 -4.69 -13.63
C ASP A 85 -0.64 -3.77 -13.11
N ALA A 86 0.36 -3.53 -13.96
CA ALA A 86 1.50 -2.66 -13.63
C ALA A 86 1.11 -1.18 -13.47
N GLN A 87 0.00 -0.76 -14.07
CA GLN A 87 -0.52 0.59 -14.05
C GLN A 87 -1.02 0.93 -12.64
N GLY A 88 -1.70 0.00 -11.98
CA GLY A 88 -2.08 0.13 -10.57
C GLY A 88 -0.88 0.31 -9.64
N PHE A 89 0.18 -0.50 -9.81
CA PHE A 89 1.42 -0.34 -9.05
C PHE A 89 2.08 1.03 -9.31
N ALA A 90 2.22 1.41 -10.59
CA ALA A 90 2.85 2.68 -10.95
C ALA A 90 2.04 3.89 -10.46
N ALA A 91 0.72 3.79 -10.40
CA ALA A 91 -0.14 4.82 -9.83
C ALA A 91 0.17 5.07 -8.34
N ASP A 92 0.28 4.02 -7.53
CA ASP A 92 0.60 4.17 -6.10
C ASP A 92 2.02 4.71 -5.87
N ILE A 93 3.01 4.26 -6.65
CA ILE A 93 4.38 4.79 -6.56
C ILE A 93 4.41 6.28 -6.91
N ARG A 94 3.71 6.69 -7.97
CA ARG A 94 3.62 8.12 -8.33
C ARG A 94 2.83 8.92 -7.31
N LEU A 95 1.78 8.34 -6.72
CA LEU A 95 1.00 8.98 -5.66
C LEU A 95 1.88 9.26 -4.43
N MET A 96 2.66 8.29 -3.99
CA MET A 96 3.62 8.44 -2.88
C MET A 96 4.56 9.63 -3.10
N PHE A 97 5.19 9.71 -4.29
CA PHE A 97 6.06 10.84 -4.62
C PHE A 97 5.30 12.16 -4.78
N SER A 98 4.12 12.14 -5.40
CA SER A 98 3.30 13.34 -5.59
C SER A 98 2.82 13.91 -4.26
N ASN A 99 2.49 13.06 -3.28
CA ASN A 99 2.16 13.50 -1.93
C ASN A 99 3.36 14.19 -1.27
N CYS A 100 4.56 13.65 -1.44
CA CYS A 100 5.78 14.26 -0.93
C CYS A 100 6.00 15.65 -1.53
N TYR A 101 5.93 15.80 -2.86
CA TYR A 101 6.10 17.09 -3.52
C TYR A 101 4.97 18.08 -3.25
N LYS A 102 3.76 17.58 -2.96
CA LYS A 102 2.61 18.43 -2.62
C LYS A 102 2.75 19.03 -1.22
N TYR A 103 3.21 18.23 -0.26
CA TYR A 103 3.28 18.64 1.14
C TYR A 103 4.58 19.42 1.44
N ASN A 104 5.70 19.02 0.85
CA ASN A 104 7.01 19.57 1.18
C ASN A 104 7.46 20.63 0.15
N PRO A 105 8.05 21.75 0.59
CA PRO A 105 8.77 22.67 -0.29
C PRO A 105 9.96 22.00 -1.01
N PRO A 106 10.38 22.51 -2.17
CA PRO A 106 11.52 21.99 -2.93
C PRO A 106 12.89 22.31 -2.30
#